data_AF-A0A7C3U750-F1
#
_entry.id   AF-A0A7C3U750-F1
#
_cell.length_a   1.000
_cell.length_b   1.000
_cell.length_c   1.000
_cell.angle_alpha   90.00
_cell.angle_beta   90.00
_cell.angle_gamma   90.00
#
_symmetry.space_group_name_H-M   'P 1'
#
loop_
_entity.id
_entity.type
_entity.pdbx_description
1 polymer ?
#
loop_
_entity_poly.entity_id
_entity_poly.type
_entity_poly.pdbx_seq_one_letter_code
_entity_poly.pdbx_strand_id
1 'polypeptide(L)'
;MTRSRAVVGLVLLMVAGLVGVVGGIVVGFQLESHDSFCASCHTQPETQFYRQSTDRSAPPVDLAASHAQETKHVRCINCHGGVELGQHLRTFFRLAVYDTLKFYTGNYKQPARTSVPIPNATCAYCHAAALTAAGFDNHFHNMLASQGAPPLACVDCHPGHVAADAEAKFVIRRVVFPECNACHRAMGKGPSDLQ
;
A
#
# COMPACT_ATOMS: atom_id res chain seq x y z
N MET A 1 -10.48 -6.97 -54.21
CA MET A 1 -10.88 -7.89 -53.10
C MET A 1 -9.78 -8.13 -52.05
N THR A 2 -8.49 -7.89 -52.33
CA THR A 2 -7.37 -8.12 -51.40
C THR A 2 -7.24 -7.07 -50.29
N ARG A 3 -7.46 -5.79 -50.60
CA ARG A 3 -7.41 -4.69 -49.60
C ARG A 3 -8.43 -4.85 -48.46
N SER A 4 -9.68 -5.21 -48.78
CA SER A 4 -10.73 -5.38 -47.77
C SER A 4 -10.45 -6.55 -46.81
N ARG A 5 -9.85 -7.66 -47.32
CA ARG A 5 -9.44 -8.79 -46.48
C ARG A 5 -8.29 -8.44 -45.54
N ALA A 6 -7.32 -7.65 -46.02
CA ALA A 6 -6.20 -7.18 -45.19
C ALA A 6 -6.67 -6.25 -44.06
N VAL A 7 -7.60 -5.32 -44.36
CA VAL A 7 -8.16 -4.41 -43.35
C VAL A 7 -8.96 -5.19 -42.29
N VAL A 8 -9.80 -6.13 -42.70
CA VAL A 8 -10.56 -6.98 -41.76
C VAL A 8 -9.62 -7.80 -40.88
N GLY A 9 -8.56 -8.39 -41.45
CA GLY A 9 -7.55 -9.14 -40.68
C GLY A 9 -6.84 -8.28 -39.64
N LEU A 10 -6.43 -7.05 -40.01
CA LEU A 10 -5.79 -6.11 -39.07
C LEU A 10 -6.74 -5.70 -37.94
N VAL A 11 -8.00 -5.40 -38.26
CA VAL A 11 -9.02 -5.05 -37.26
C VAL A 11 -9.24 -6.20 -36.28
N LEU A 12 -9.36 -7.43 -36.77
CA LEU A 12 -9.51 -8.60 -35.90
C LEU A 12 -8.31 -8.81 -34.97
N LEU A 13 -7.09 -8.61 -35.47
CA LEU A 13 -5.88 -8.69 -34.63
C LEU A 13 -5.85 -7.60 -33.56
N MET A 14 -6.22 -6.35 -33.91
CA MET A 14 -6.30 -5.27 -32.93
C MET A 14 -7.35 -5.53 -31.87
N VAL A 15 -8.54 -6.03 -32.26
CA VAL A 15 -9.61 -6.40 -31.33
C VAL A 15 -9.16 -7.53 -30.41
N ALA A 16 -8.56 -8.59 -30.96
CA ALA A 16 -8.04 -9.71 -30.16
C ALA A 16 -6.96 -9.25 -29.18
N GLY A 17 -6.04 -8.39 -29.61
CA GLY A 17 -5.01 -7.80 -28.75
C GLY A 17 -5.61 -6.97 -27.62
N LEU A 18 -6.59 -6.11 -27.93
CA LEU A 18 -7.28 -5.30 -26.94
C LEU A 18 -8.03 -6.16 -25.91
N VAL A 19 -8.78 -7.16 -26.38
CA VAL A 19 -9.49 -8.11 -25.51
C VAL A 19 -8.51 -8.85 -24.59
N GLY A 20 -7.36 -9.27 -25.12
CA GLY A 20 -6.30 -9.90 -24.33
C GLY A 20 -5.76 -8.99 -23.23
N VAL A 21 -5.43 -7.73 -23.55
CA VAL A 21 -4.91 -6.76 -22.57
C VAL A 21 -5.94 -6.45 -21.50
N VAL A 22 -7.17 -6.11 -21.90
CA VAL A 22 -8.25 -5.79 -20.96
C VAL A 22 -8.59 -7.00 -20.09
N GLY A 23 -8.69 -8.19 -20.68
CA GLY A 23 -8.93 -9.43 -19.94
C GLY A 23 -7.82 -9.71 -18.93
N GLY A 24 -6.56 -9.54 -19.32
CA GLY A 24 -5.41 -9.71 -18.42
C GLY A 24 -5.42 -8.75 -17.22
N ILE A 25 -5.77 -7.48 -17.45
CA ILE A 25 -5.89 -6.49 -16.36
C ILE A 25 -7.04 -6.88 -15.41
N VAL A 26 -8.21 -7.23 -15.95
CA VAL A 26 -9.38 -7.62 -15.13
C VAL A 26 -9.07 -8.85 -14.29
N VAL A 27 -8.46 -9.88 -14.87
CA VAL A 27 -8.04 -11.08 -14.14
C VAL A 27 -6.98 -10.73 -13.10
N GLY A 28 -6.00 -9.90 -13.44
CA GLY A 28 -4.98 -9.42 -12.50
C GLY A 28 -5.59 -8.73 -11.28
N PHE A 29 -6.51 -7.79 -11.50
CA PHE A 29 -7.21 -7.11 -10.40
C PHE A 29 -8.07 -8.06 -9.57
N GLN A 30 -8.71 -9.04 -10.21
CA GLN A 30 -9.47 -10.06 -9.49
C GLN A 30 -8.55 -10.90 -8.59
N LEU A 31 -7.37 -11.30 -9.08
CA LEU A 31 -6.39 -12.04 -8.29
C LEU A 31 -5.85 -11.20 -7.12
N GLU A 32 -5.46 -9.95 -7.37
CA GLU A 32 -5.01 -9.00 -6.32
C GLU A 32 -6.06 -8.73 -5.24
N SER A 33 -7.34 -8.94 -5.56
CA SER A 33 -8.44 -8.78 -4.59
C SER A 33 -8.53 -9.91 -3.55
N HIS A 34 -7.65 -10.92 -3.63
CA HIS A 34 -7.54 -12.04 -2.70
C HIS A 34 -6.15 -12.02 -2.03
N ASP A 35 -6.10 -11.82 -0.72
CA ASP A 35 -4.82 -11.71 0.03
C ASP A 35 -3.94 -12.97 -0.09
N SER A 36 -4.56 -14.14 -0.28
CA SER A 36 -3.85 -15.40 -0.51
C SER A 36 -3.02 -15.39 -1.80
N PHE A 37 -3.44 -14.63 -2.81
CA PHE A 37 -2.68 -14.48 -4.05
C PHE A 37 -1.35 -13.77 -3.79
N CYS A 38 -1.35 -12.72 -2.96
CA CYS A 38 -0.13 -11.99 -2.61
C CYS A 38 0.92 -12.92 -1.96
N ALA A 39 0.48 -13.82 -1.08
CA ALA A 39 1.34 -14.81 -0.41
C ALA A 39 1.70 -16.05 -1.26
N SER A 40 1.15 -16.17 -2.48
CA SER A 40 1.37 -17.34 -3.34
C SER A 40 2.71 -17.31 -4.08
N CYS A 41 3.19 -16.11 -4.43
CA CYS A 41 4.41 -15.91 -5.22
C CYS A 41 5.56 -15.34 -4.37
N HIS A 42 5.24 -14.56 -3.33
CA HIS A 42 6.23 -14.04 -2.38
C HIS A 42 6.13 -14.81 -1.06
N THR A 43 7.20 -15.52 -0.68
CA THR A 43 7.19 -16.32 0.54
C THR A 43 7.68 -15.54 1.76
N GLN A 44 8.65 -14.63 1.62
CA GLN A 44 9.19 -13.86 2.72
C GLN A 44 9.17 -12.35 2.44
N PRO A 45 8.58 -11.53 3.32
CA PRO A 45 7.83 -11.87 4.54
C PRO A 45 6.33 -12.17 4.32
N GLU A 46 5.82 -12.15 3.08
CA GLU A 46 4.38 -12.06 2.80
C GLU A 46 3.55 -13.23 3.36
N THR A 47 4.08 -14.46 3.40
CA THR A 47 3.35 -15.59 4.02
C THR A 47 3.19 -15.46 5.53
N GLN A 48 4.09 -14.75 6.20
CA GLN A 48 3.93 -14.41 7.61
C GLN A 48 2.82 -13.38 7.78
N PHE A 49 2.84 -12.31 6.98
CA PHE A 49 1.84 -11.25 7.04
C PHE A 49 0.44 -11.75 6.70
N TYR A 50 0.32 -12.63 5.70
CA TYR A 50 -0.94 -13.27 5.36
C TYR A 50 -1.48 -14.18 6.47
N ARG A 51 -0.60 -14.93 7.15
CA ARG A 51 -1.01 -15.72 8.31
C ARG A 51 -1.52 -14.84 9.45
N GLN A 52 -0.82 -13.73 9.72
CA GLN A 52 -1.23 -12.78 10.76
C GLN A 52 -2.55 -12.07 10.41
N SER A 53 -2.80 -11.76 9.13
CA SER A 53 -4.03 -11.10 8.69
C SER A 53 -5.26 -12.03 8.72
N THR A 54 -5.04 -13.34 8.62
CA THR A 54 -6.10 -14.36 8.60
C THR A 54 -6.34 -15.02 9.95
N ASP A 55 -5.36 -14.97 10.87
CA ASP A 55 -5.53 -15.47 12.23
C ASP A 55 -6.47 -14.55 13.03
N ARG A 56 -7.71 -15.02 13.22
CA ARG A 56 -8.73 -14.35 14.05
C ARG A 56 -8.77 -14.88 15.49
N SER A 57 -7.93 -15.86 15.82
CA SER A 57 -7.92 -16.48 17.15
C SER A 57 -7.06 -15.73 18.15
N ALA A 58 -6.19 -14.83 17.67
CA ALA A 58 -5.32 -14.00 18.47
C ALA A 58 -5.53 -12.50 18.19
N PRO A 59 -5.26 -11.61 19.18
CA PRO A 59 -5.21 -10.18 18.95
C PRO A 59 -4.20 -9.80 17.86
N PRO A 60 -4.43 -8.71 17.11
CA PRO A 60 -3.51 -8.27 16.07
C PRO A 60 -2.19 -7.82 16.68
N VAL A 61 -1.09 -8.32 16.13
CA VAL A 61 0.28 -8.01 16.62
C VAL A 61 0.89 -6.79 15.94
N ASP A 62 0.33 -6.35 14.82
CA ASP A 62 0.73 -5.16 14.08
C ASP A 62 -0.48 -4.45 13.46
N LEU A 63 -0.25 -3.25 12.91
CA LEU A 63 -1.30 -2.40 12.37
C LEU A 63 -1.99 -3.03 11.16
N ALA A 64 -1.26 -3.73 10.30
CA ALA A 64 -1.82 -4.38 9.12
C ALA A 64 -2.76 -5.53 9.50
N ALA A 65 -2.36 -6.36 10.46
CA ALA A 65 -3.20 -7.40 11.04
C ALA A 65 -4.45 -6.78 11.68
N SER A 66 -4.31 -5.66 12.39
CA SER A 66 -5.46 -4.94 12.96
C SER A 66 -6.46 -4.55 11.87
N HIS A 67 -6.00 -3.93 10.77
CA HIS A 67 -6.86 -3.57 9.65
C HIS A 67 -7.53 -4.77 8.97
N ALA A 68 -6.83 -5.89 8.86
CA ALA A 68 -7.42 -7.11 8.32
C ALA A 68 -8.51 -7.68 9.24
N GLN A 69 -8.34 -7.52 10.55
CA GLN A 69 -9.28 -7.98 11.56
C GLN A 69 -10.51 -7.07 11.75
N GLU A 70 -10.47 -5.83 11.28
CA GLU A 70 -11.60 -4.88 11.31
C GLU A 70 -12.87 -5.42 10.65
N THR A 71 -14.02 -4.87 11.07
CA THR A 71 -15.36 -5.26 10.58
C THR A 71 -15.54 -5.07 9.07
N LYS A 72 -14.88 -4.07 8.49
CA LYS A 72 -14.91 -3.79 7.04
C LYS A 72 -13.94 -4.65 6.22
N HIS A 73 -13.12 -5.47 6.89
CA HIS A 73 -12.12 -6.36 6.30
C HIS A 73 -11.24 -5.68 5.23
N VAL A 74 -10.20 -4.98 5.70
CA VAL A 74 -9.24 -4.32 4.80
C VAL A 74 -8.29 -5.37 4.22
N ARG A 75 -8.20 -5.42 2.89
CA ARG A 75 -7.34 -6.35 2.13
C ARG A 75 -5.97 -5.74 1.86
N CYS A 76 -5.00 -6.58 1.49
CA CYS A 76 -3.65 -6.13 1.13
C CYS A 76 -3.68 -5.03 0.05
N ILE A 77 -4.49 -5.23 -1.00
CA ILE A 77 -4.57 -4.28 -2.12
C ILE A 77 -5.23 -2.94 -1.72
N ASN A 78 -6.01 -2.89 -0.64
CA ASN A 78 -6.58 -1.62 -0.18
C ASN A 78 -5.52 -0.64 0.32
N CYS A 79 -4.36 -1.14 0.76
CA CYS A 79 -3.21 -0.32 1.11
C CYS A 79 -2.16 -0.26 -0.02
N HIS A 80 -1.90 -1.39 -0.67
CA HIS A 80 -0.81 -1.52 -1.63
C HIS A 80 -1.18 -1.19 -3.09
N GLY A 81 -2.47 -1.16 -3.44
CA GLY A 81 -2.91 -0.88 -4.82
C GLY A 81 -2.96 0.61 -5.15
N GLY A 82 -3.23 1.47 -4.17
CA GLY A 82 -3.57 2.87 -4.40
C GLY A 82 -5.09 3.07 -4.48
N VAL A 83 -5.53 4.32 -4.38
CA VAL A 83 -6.96 4.65 -4.17
C VAL A 83 -7.73 4.96 -5.45
N GLU A 84 -7.05 5.47 -6.46
CA GLU A 84 -7.64 5.84 -7.74
C GLU A 84 -7.23 4.85 -8.82
N LEU A 85 -8.08 4.63 -9.81
CA LEU A 85 -7.82 3.70 -10.92
C LEU A 85 -6.47 3.98 -11.60
N GLY A 86 -6.12 5.24 -11.82
CA GLY A 86 -4.84 5.62 -12.43
C GLY A 86 -3.64 5.26 -11.56
N GLN A 87 -3.76 5.36 -10.23
CA GLN A 87 -2.73 4.93 -9.28
C GLN A 87 -2.62 3.41 -9.27
N HIS A 88 -3.76 2.72 -9.20
CA HIS A 88 -3.81 1.25 -9.20
C HIS A 88 -3.21 0.67 -10.47
N LEU A 89 -3.55 1.19 -11.65
CA LEU A 89 -2.91 0.75 -12.90
C LEU A 89 -1.40 0.95 -12.89
N ARG A 90 -0.90 2.10 -12.39
CA ARG A 90 0.55 2.32 -12.28
C ARG A 90 1.21 1.32 -11.32
N THR A 91 0.59 1.08 -10.17
CA THR A 91 1.12 0.12 -9.19
C THR A 91 1.07 -1.30 -9.72
N PHE A 92 -0.01 -1.70 -10.37
CA PHE A 92 -0.18 -3.00 -11.03
C PHE A 92 0.93 -3.28 -12.04
N PHE A 93 1.20 -2.36 -12.96
CA PHE A 93 2.26 -2.57 -13.95
C PHE A 93 3.68 -2.53 -13.33
N ARG A 94 3.89 -1.71 -12.29
CA ARG A 94 5.21 -1.56 -11.65
C ARG A 94 5.56 -2.68 -10.68
N LEU A 95 4.57 -3.19 -9.96
CA LEU A 95 4.73 -4.26 -8.98
C LEU A 95 4.22 -5.57 -9.56
N ALA A 96 2.90 -5.73 -9.69
CA ALA A 96 2.32 -7.04 -9.98
C ALA A 96 2.83 -7.67 -11.29
N VAL A 97 2.81 -6.93 -12.40
CA VAL A 97 3.32 -7.46 -13.68
C VAL A 97 4.82 -7.73 -13.61
N TYR A 98 5.60 -6.78 -13.07
CA TYR A 98 7.05 -6.90 -13.01
C TYR A 98 7.52 -8.03 -12.09
N ASP A 99 6.92 -8.16 -10.90
CA ASP A 99 7.24 -9.20 -9.93
C ASP A 99 6.73 -10.57 -10.38
N THR A 100 5.60 -10.64 -11.08
CA THR A 100 5.15 -11.88 -11.75
C THR A 100 6.16 -12.34 -12.79
N LEU A 101 6.70 -11.43 -13.60
CA LEU A 101 7.74 -11.75 -14.58
C LEU A 101 9.04 -12.20 -13.91
N LYS A 102 9.48 -11.53 -12.83
CA LYS A 102 10.64 -11.99 -12.04
C LYS A 102 10.42 -13.38 -11.46
N PHE A 103 9.25 -13.62 -10.90
CA PHE A 103 8.89 -14.91 -10.32
C PHE A 103 8.93 -16.01 -11.37
N TYR A 104 8.23 -15.81 -12.49
CA TYR A 104 8.17 -16.76 -13.61
C TYR A 104 9.54 -17.05 -14.22
N THR A 105 10.41 -16.04 -14.32
CA THR A 105 11.78 -16.20 -14.85
C THR A 105 12.80 -16.68 -13.81
N GLY A 106 12.40 -16.88 -12.55
CA GLY A 106 13.29 -17.26 -11.45
C GLY A 106 14.20 -16.12 -10.94
N ASN A 107 14.04 -14.89 -11.43
CA ASN A 107 14.85 -13.71 -11.08
C ASN A 107 14.27 -12.91 -9.91
N TYR A 108 13.67 -13.56 -8.93
CA TYR A 108 13.09 -12.90 -7.75
C TYR A 108 14.07 -12.97 -6.56
N LYS A 109 13.97 -11.98 -5.67
CA LYS A 109 14.76 -11.92 -4.44
C LYS A 109 13.83 -11.96 -3.23
N GLN A 110 14.28 -12.64 -2.19
CA GLN A 110 13.63 -12.73 -0.89
C GLN A 110 14.61 -12.21 0.17
N PRO A 111 14.17 -11.44 1.19
CA PRO A 111 12.81 -10.97 1.38
C PRO A 111 12.40 -9.94 0.31
N ALA A 112 11.15 -10.03 -0.15
CA ALA A 112 10.58 -9.05 -1.04
C ALA A 112 10.44 -7.71 -0.32
N ARG A 113 10.71 -6.61 -1.04
CA ARG A 113 10.58 -5.25 -0.53
C ARG A 113 9.61 -4.51 -1.43
N THR A 114 8.70 -3.74 -0.83
CA THR A 114 7.84 -2.87 -1.61
C THR A 114 8.70 -1.80 -2.29
N SER A 115 8.56 -1.64 -3.60
CA SER A 115 9.24 -0.57 -4.35
C SER A 115 8.32 0.61 -4.68
N VAL A 116 7.04 0.49 -4.33
CA VAL A 116 6.05 1.56 -4.45
C VAL A 116 5.64 1.97 -3.03
N PRO A 117 5.98 3.19 -2.59
CA PRO A 117 5.54 3.72 -1.30
C PRO A 117 4.01 3.81 -1.22
N ILE A 118 3.45 3.63 -0.02
CA ILE A 118 2.03 3.82 0.24
C ILE A 118 1.77 5.33 0.40
N PRO A 119 0.98 5.97 -0.47
CA PRO A 119 0.72 7.41 -0.37
C PRO A 119 -0.28 7.71 0.76
N ASN A 120 -0.17 8.90 1.38
CA ASN A 120 -1.10 9.35 2.43
C ASN A 120 -2.57 9.37 1.99
N ALA A 121 -2.82 9.58 0.69
CA ALA A 121 -4.17 9.51 0.13
C ALA A 121 -4.84 8.14 0.38
N THR A 122 -4.06 7.06 0.43
CA THR A 122 -4.55 5.71 0.77
C THR A 122 -5.09 5.64 2.19
N CYS A 123 -4.37 6.20 3.14
CA CYS A 123 -4.81 6.26 4.53
C CYS A 123 -6.00 7.23 4.67
N ALA A 124 -5.92 8.40 4.05
CA ALA A 124 -6.93 9.45 4.11
C ALA A 124 -8.29 9.01 3.54
N TYR A 125 -8.32 8.08 2.59
CA TYR A 125 -9.56 7.52 2.05
C TYR A 125 -10.49 6.97 3.14
N CYS A 126 -9.92 6.35 4.19
CA CYS A 126 -10.67 5.85 5.34
C CYS A 126 -10.55 6.76 6.58
N HIS A 127 -9.43 7.48 6.74
CA HIS A 127 -9.08 8.21 7.96
C HIS A 127 -9.16 9.74 7.83
N ALA A 128 -9.86 10.29 6.84
CA ALA A 128 -9.95 11.75 6.63
C ALA A 128 -10.33 12.54 7.90
N ALA A 129 -11.26 12.03 8.71
CA ALA A 129 -11.70 12.68 9.95
C ALA A 129 -10.60 12.71 11.03
N ALA A 130 -9.73 11.70 11.09
CA ALA A 130 -8.65 11.65 12.07
C ALA A 130 -7.58 12.71 11.78
N LEU A 131 -7.38 13.08 10.51
CA LEU A 131 -6.39 14.08 10.10
C LEU A 131 -6.78 15.51 10.49
N THR A 132 -8.08 15.77 10.65
CA THR A 132 -8.62 17.10 10.93
C THR A 132 -9.19 17.24 12.33
N ALA A 133 -9.16 16.17 13.14
CA ALA A 133 -9.56 16.24 14.54
C ALA A 133 -8.78 17.34 15.26
N ALA A 134 -9.48 18.23 15.95
CA ALA A 134 -8.90 19.37 16.63
C ALA A 134 -8.27 18.94 17.97
N GLY A 135 -7.22 19.64 18.37
CA GLY A 135 -6.60 19.49 19.68
C GLY A 135 -5.10 19.32 19.62
N PHE A 136 -4.42 19.64 20.72
CA PHE A 136 -2.98 19.51 20.80
C PHE A 136 -2.54 18.05 20.61
N ASP A 137 -3.30 17.07 21.09
CA ASP A 137 -2.97 15.65 20.92
C ASP A 137 -2.99 15.18 19.45
N ASN A 138 -3.48 15.99 18.51
CA ASN A 138 -3.49 15.69 17.08
C ASN A 138 -2.69 16.72 16.26
N HIS A 139 -1.91 17.59 16.92
CA HIS A 139 -1.21 18.69 16.27
C HIS A 139 -0.30 18.24 15.13
N PHE A 140 0.32 17.07 15.26
CA PHE A 140 1.18 16.50 14.23
C PHE A 140 0.43 16.30 12.92
N HIS A 141 -0.78 15.73 12.94
CA HIS A 141 -1.61 15.58 11.74
C HIS A 141 -2.11 16.92 11.20
N ASN A 142 -2.60 17.80 12.10
CA ASN A 142 -3.13 19.09 11.67
C ASN A 142 -2.05 19.99 11.05
N MET A 143 -0.78 19.78 11.42
CA MET A 143 0.36 20.56 10.94
C MET A 143 0.99 19.98 9.66
N LEU A 144 0.62 18.76 9.20
CA LEU A 144 1.22 18.14 8.01
C LEU A 144 1.06 18.98 6.73
N ALA A 145 -0.02 19.75 6.63
CA ALA A 145 -0.27 20.64 5.49
C ALA A 145 0.32 22.05 5.67
N SER A 146 0.97 22.33 6.81
CA SER A 146 1.55 23.64 7.08
C SER A 146 2.76 23.92 6.19
N GLN A 147 2.93 25.18 5.82
CA GLN A 147 4.13 25.61 5.10
C GLN A 147 5.39 25.30 5.92
N GLY A 148 6.35 24.61 5.30
CA GLY A 148 7.61 24.21 5.93
C GLY A 148 7.57 22.82 6.59
N ALA A 149 6.40 22.17 6.67
CA ALA A 149 6.32 20.81 7.18
C ALA A 149 7.06 19.84 6.23
N PRO A 150 7.87 18.90 6.76
CA PRO A 150 8.50 17.88 5.93
C PRO A 150 7.45 16.97 5.28
N PRO A 151 7.75 16.38 4.10
CA PRO A 151 6.84 15.49 3.41
C PRO A 151 6.80 14.11 4.09
N LEU A 152 6.09 14.02 5.22
CA LEU A 152 5.94 12.78 5.98
C LEU A 152 4.81 11.92 5.42
N ALA A 153 5.06 10.63 5.30
CA ALA A 153 4.05 9.64 5.03
C ALA A 153 3.40 9.13 6.32
N CYS A 154 2.14 8.69 6.27
CA CYS A 154 1.45 8.10 7.41
C CYS A 154 2.24 6.88 7.96
N VAL A 155 2.84 6.10 7.06
CA VAL A 155 3.61 4.90 7.40
C VAL A 155 4.97 5.19 8.06
N ASP A 156 5.45 6.44 8.01
CA ASP A 156 6.68 6.84 8.71
C ASP A 156 6.44 6.90 10.24
N CYS A 157 5.22 7.24 10.65
CA CYS A 157 4.79 7.19 12.05
C CYS A 157 4.06 5.90 12.43
N HIS A 158 3.31 5.31 11.48
CA HIS A 158 2.47 4.14 11.68
C HIS A 158 2.95 2.95 10.82
N PRO A 159 4.02 2.26 11.22
CA PRO A 159 4.54 1.14 10.45
C PRO A 159 3.54 -0.02 10.41
N GLY A 160 3.18 -0.46 9.20
CA GLY A 160 2.11 -1.45 8.99
C GLY A 160 2.44 -2.85 9.54
N HIS A 161 3.61 -3.36 9.19
CA HIS A 161 4.02 -4.75 9.45
C HIS A 161 5.11 -4.87 10.53
N VAL A 162 5.08 -3.98 11.51
CA VAL A 162 6.01 -4.03 12.65
C VAL A 162 5.22 -4.27 13.91
N ALA A 163 5.64 -5.26 14.68
CA ALA A 163 4.97 -5.61 15.93
C ALA A 163 4.93 -4.40 16.88
N ALA A 164 3.74 -4.05 17.34
CA ALA A 164 3.51 -2.89 18.19
C ALA A 164 2.23 -3.07 19.02
N ASP A 165 2.10 -2.25 20.06
CA ASP A 165 0.98 -2.29 20.99
C ASP A 165 -0.26 -1.59 20.40
N ALA A 166 -1.40 -2.27 20.42
CA ALA A 166 -2.68 -1.74 19.97
C ALA A 166 -3.17 -0.58 20.84
N GLU A 167 -2.90 -0.58 22.15
CA GLU A 167 -3.26 0.53 23.05
C GLU A 167 -2.47 1.80 22.71
N ALA A 168 -1.22 1.63 22.29
CA ALA A 168 -0.38 2.69 21.74
C ALA A 168 -0.71 3.01 20.27
N LYS A 169 -1.82 2.50 19.72
CA LYS A 169 -2.25 2.69 18.32
C LYS A 169 -1.18 2.27 17.30
N PHE A 170 -0.42 1.23 17.63
CA PHE A 170 0.68 0.70 16.84
C PHE A 170 1.80 1.73 16.55
N VAL A 171 1.92 2.75 17.38
CA VAL A 171 3.00 3.75 17.31
C VAL A 171 4.23 3.23 18.05
N ILE A 172 5.40 3.35 17.41
CA ILE A 172 6.67 2.89 17.98
C ILE A 172 7.55 4.11 18.26
N ARG A 173 7.77 4.46 19.53
CA ARG A 173 8.51 5.68 19.92
C ARG A 173 9.86 5.84 19.23
N ARG A 174 10.67 4.77 19.20
CA ARG A 174 11.99 4.76 18.52
C ARG A 174 11.92 5.01 17.00
N VAL A 175 10.75 4.82 16.38
CA VAL A 175 10.51 5.12 14.96
C VAL A 175 9.97 6.55 14.82
N VAL A 176 9.01 6.93 15.66
CA VAL A 176 8.27 8.18 15.51
C VAL A 176 9.01 9.41 16.04
N PHE A 177 9.76 9.28 17.14
CA PHE A 177 10.45 10.42 17.73
C PHE A 177 11.52 11.04 16.82
N PRO A 178 12.31 10.27 16.04
CA PRO A 178 13.14 10.83 14.98
C PRO A 178 12.36 11.72 13.99
N GLU A 179 11.15 11.30 13.58
CA GLU A 179 10.29 12.08 12.69
C GLU A 179 9.73 13.33 13.36
N CYS A 180 9.31 13.23 14.62
CA CYS A 180 8.90 14.40 15.42
C CYS A 180 10.04 15.42 15.52
N ASN A 181 11.25 14.95 15.86
CA ASN A 181 12.43 15.79 15.98
C ASN A 181 12.81 16.44 14.63
N ALA A 182 12.71 15.70 13.52
CA ALA A 182 12.95 16.24 12.18
C ALA A 182 11.92 17.31 11.80
N CYS A 183 10.64 17.06 12.06
CA CYS A 183 9.56 18.01 11.83
C CYS A 183 9.73 19.28 12.67
N HIS A 184 9.96 19.14 13.97
CA HIS A 184 10.15 20.29 14.87
C HIS A 184 11.36 21.15 14.49
N ARG A 185 12.47 20.53 14.05
CA ARG A 185 13.62 21.26 13.51
C ARG A 185 13.28 22.00 12.22
N ALA A 186 12.62 21.33 11.27
CA ALA A 186 12.21 21.94 10.00
C ALA A 186 11.27 23.13 10.21
N MET A 187 10.36 23.02 11.18
CA MET A 187 9.38 24.05 11.53
C MET A 187 9.95 25.15 12.44
N GLY A 188 11.12 24.94 13.04
CA GLY A 188 11.68 25.82 14.08
C GLY A 188 10.80 25.93 15.33
N LYS A 189 10.01 24.89 15.64
CA LYS A 189 9.00 24.88 16.71
C LYS A 189 8.93 23.51 17.38
N GLY A 190 8.77 23.48 18.71
CA GLY A 190 8.62 22.24 19.48
C GLY A 190 9.97 21.63 19.94
N PRO A 191 9.92 20.57 20.76
CA PRO A 191 11.11 19.86 21.23
C PRO A 191 11.83 19.13 20.09
N SER A 192 13.17 19.06 20.12
CA SER A 192 13.95 18.47 19.01
C SER A 192 14.86 17.31 19.41
N ASP A 193 14.70 16.86 20.66
CA ASP A 193 15.50 15.88 21.39
C ASP A 193 14.63 14.84 22.11
N LEU A 194 13.48 14.50 21.54
CA LEU A 194 12.60 13.45 22.05
C LEU A 194 13.30 12.08 22.04
N GLN A 195 13.13 11.29 23.13
CA GLN A 195 13.75 9.97 23.37
C GLN A 195 12.73 8.90 23.77
#